data_AF-A0AAE8SYF9-F1
#
_entry.id   AF-A0AAE8SYF9-F1
#
_cell.length_a   1.000
_cell.length_b   1.000
_cell.length_c   1.000
_cell.angle_alpha   90.00
_cell.angle_beta   90.00
_cell.angle_gamma   90.00
#
_symmetry.space_group_name_H-M   'P 1'
#
loop_
_entity.id
_entity.type
_entity.pdbx_description
1 polymer ?
#
loop_
_entity_poly.entity_id
_entity_poly.type
_entity_poly.pdbx_seq_one_letter_code
_entity_poly.pdbx_strand_id
1 'polypeptide(L)'
;MASTSANIASSAALTFELVARCSTTRARASLLTLPHGTVPLPIFMPVATQASLKGITPEQLEETSCRLCLNNTYHLGLKPGQDILAAVGGAHKLQGWNHNILTDSGGFQMVSLLKLAKITEEGVRFLSPHDGSPMLLTPEHSIDLQNTIGSDIIMQLDDVIVTTCPDQVRMREAMERSVRWLDRCIAAHKNPSTQNLFCIIQGGLDLEMRRECVREMLARDTPGIAIGGLSGGEAKDDFCKVVETCTELLPDLKPRYVMGIGYPEDLVVSVALGADMFDCVWPTRTARFGNAITKHGNLNIRQARFATDFSPIEEGCGCKCCRPGPDGLGITKAFLHHNVGKETAGAHYLTIHNVYYQLNLMREAREAIIADEFPAFVKQFFGRLYPEKTTYPAWAVTALRRVGIDLLEGVDGDTVIAAGAE
;
A
#
# COMPACT_ATOMS: atom_id res chain seq x y z
N MET A 1 15.42 -7.70 -35.50
CA MET A 1 14.13 -7.01 -35.66
C MET A 1 13.38 -7.21 -34.37
N ALA A 2 13.37 -6.20 -33.49
CA ALA A 2 12.65 -6.28 -32.22
C ALA A 2 11.15 -6.34 -32.53
N SER A 3 10.52 -7.46 -32.20
CA SER A 3 9.07 -7.54 -32.07
C SER A 3 8.64 -6.40 -31.17
N THR A 4 7.94 -5.40 -31.71
CA THR A 4 7.24 -4.37 -30.94
C THR A 4 6.11 -5.06 -30.19
N SER A 5 6.44 -5.70 -29.07
CA SER A 5 5.49 -6.17 -28.07
C SER A 5 4.72 -4.94 -27.61
N ALA A 6 3.38 -4.98 -27.68
CA ALA A 6 2.56 -3.89 -27.14
C ALA A 6 2.95 -3.67 -25.66
N ASN A 7 3.36 -2.46 -25.30
CA ASN A 7 3.67 -2.08 -23.92
C ASN A 7 2.42 -1.60 -23.16
N ILE A 8 1.25 -1.74 -23.77
CA ILE A 8 -0.04 -1.29 -23.26
C ILE A 8 -0.99 -2.49 -23.21
N ALA A 9 -1.70 -2.66 -22.11
CA ALA A 9 -2.85 -3.54 -21.99
C ALA A 9 -4.05 -2.74 -21.48
N SER A 10 -5.24 -3.03 -22.02
CA SER A 10 -6.47 -2.35 -21.64
C SER A 10 -7.56 -3.38 -21.32
N SER A 11 -8.31 -3.08 -20.27
CA SER A 11 -9.63 -3.65 -19.98
C SER A 11 -10.69 -2.56 -20.19
N ALA A 12 -11.95 -2.81 -19.81
CA ALA A 12 -13.02 -1.85 -20.02
C ALA A 12 -12.85 -0.54 -19.25
N ALA A 13 -12.26 -0.57 -18.04
CA ALA A 13 -12.13 0.60 -17.16
C ALA A 13 -10.69 0.91 -16.74
N LEU A 14 -9.70 0.20 -17.28
CA LEU A 14 -8.29 0.35 -16.90
C LEU A 14 -7.40 0.18 -18.12
N THR A 15 -6.48 1.11 -18.30
CA THR A 15 -5.34 0.97 -19.22
C THR A 15 -4.05 0.97 -18.42
N PHE A 16 -3.21 -0.02 -18.65
CA PHE A 16 -1.88 -0.17 -18.06
C PHE A 16 -0.84 0.00 -19.16
N GLU A 17 -0.01 1.02 -19.03
CA GLU A 17 1.13 1.27 -19.92
C GLU A 17 2.43 1.06 -19.15
N LEU A 18 3.23 0.10 -19.60
CA LEU A 18 4.60 -0.06 -19.13
C LEU A 18 5.50 0.96 -19.83
N VAL A 19 6.04 1.90 -19.05
CA VAL A 19 6.87 3.01 -19.54
C VAL A 19 8.35 2.63 -19.57
N ALA A 20 8.87 2.06 -18.49
CA ALA A 20 10.27 1.67 -18.37
C ALA A 20 10.46 0.49 -17.42
N ARG A 21 11.59 -0.21 -17.56
CA ARG A 21 12.08 -1.21 -16.61
C ARG A 21 13.51 -0.89 -16.25
N CYS A 22 13.87 -1.17 -15.00
CA CYS A 22 15.27 -1.22 -14.64
C CYS A 22 15.93 -2.42 -15.34
N SER A 23 17.13 -2.21 -15.89
CA SER A 23 17.92 -3.25 -16.55
C SER A 23 18.52 -4.29 -15.58
N THR A 24 18.60 -3.94 -14.30
CA THR A 24 19.22 -4.78 -13.24
C THR A 24 18.20 -5.51 -12.39
N THR A 25 17.13 -4.83 -11.97
CA THR A 25 16.12 -5.35 -11.04
C THR A 25 14.81 -5.70 -11.76
N ARG A 26 13.76 -6.00 -10.98
CA ARG A 26 12.39 -6.17 -11.50
C ARG A 26 11.55 -4.91 -11.41
N ALA A 27 12.14 -3.79 -11.02
CA ALA A 27 11.45 -2.53 -10.89
C ALA A 27 10.91 -2.02 -12.23
N ARG A 28 9.68 -1.49 -12.21
CA ARG A 28 8.98 -0.99 -13.40
C ARG A 28 8.38 0.37 -13.11
N ALA A 29 8.43 1.26 -14.10
CA ALA A 29 7.68 2.49 -14.12
C ALA A 29 6.53 2.33 -15.11
N SER A 30 5.31 2.61 -14.67
CA SER A 30 4.10 2.42 -15.48
C SER A 30 3.14 3.60 -15.30
N LEU A 31 2.15 3.69 -16.19
CA LEU A 31 0.98 4.54 -16.05
C LEU A 31 -0.27 3.67 -15.95
N LEU A 32 -1.08 3.93 -14.93
CA LEU A 32 -2.36 3.29 -14.72
C LEU A 32 -3.46 4.34 -14.95
N THR A 33 -4.13 4.26 -16.09
CA THR A 33 -5.26 5.14 -16.41
C THR A 33 -6.55 4.48 -15.94
N LEU A 34 -7.21 5.15 -15.00
CA LEU A 34 -8.47 4.76 -14.37
C LEU A 34 -9.54 5.82 -14.71
N PRO A 35 -10.83 5.57 -14.38
CA PRO A 35 -11.93 6.48 -14.73
C PRO A 35 -11.76 7.91 -14.19
N HIS A 36 -11.15 8.08 -12.99
CA HIS A 36 -10.90 9.39 -12.38
C HIS A 36 -9.45 9.88 -12.54
N GLY A 37 -8.75 9.43 -13.59
CA GLY A 37 -7.48 9.99 -14.02
C GLY A 37 -6.31 9.01 -13.96
N THR A 38 -5.13 9.51 -14.37
CA THR A 38 -3.92 8.68 -14.49
C THR A 38 -3.12 8.66 -13.20
N VAL A 39 -2.61 7.47 -12.86
CA VAL A 39 -1.81 7.20 -11.67
C VAL A 39 -0.42 6.72 -12.11
N PRO A 40 0.65 7.50 -11.85
CA PRO A 40 2.02 7.05 -12.05
C PRO A 40 2.38 5.94 -11.07
N LEU A 41 3.00 4.87 -11.57
CA LEU A 41 3.47 3.74 -10.76
C LEU A 41 5.02 3.66 -10.74
N PRO A 42 5.65 3.26 -9.63
CA PRO A 42 5.02 2.79 -8.39
C PRO A 42 4.33 3.90 -7.57
N ILE A 43 3.36 3.53 -6.72
CA ILE A 43 2.61 4.46 -5.86
C ILE A 43 2.36 3.90 -4.45
N PHE A 44 2.40 4.80 -3.48
CA PHE A 44 1.88 4.57 -2.13
C PHE A 44 0.49 5.21 -2.01
N MET A 45 -0.50 4.45 -1.55
CA MET A 45 -1.89 4.87 -1.38
C MET A 45 -2.16 5.20 0.09
N PRO A 46 -2.39 6.48 0.45
CA PRO A 46 -2.82 6.85 1.79
C PRO A 46 -4.22 6.30 2.10
N VAL A 47 -4.44 5.84 3.34
CA VAL A 47 -5.68 5.16 3.75
C VAL A 47 -6.69 6.13 4.38
N ALA A 48 -7.71 6.50 3.60
CA ALA A 48 -8.86 7.32 3.99
C ALA A 48 -10.00 6.43 4.51
N THR A 49 -9.84 5.95 5.76
CA THR A 49 -10.68 4.92 6.38
C THR A 49 -12.20 5.20 6.31
N GLN A 50 -12.64 6.44 6.47
CA GLN A 50 -14.06 6.82 6.46
C GLN A 50 -14.36 7.86 5.38
N ALA A 51 -13.84 7.64 4.17
CA ALA A 51 -13.86 8.65 3.09
C ALA A 51 -13.22 9.98 3.52
N SER A 52 -12.25 9.90 4.44
CA SER A 52 -11.45 11.02 4.90
C SER A 52 -10.12 10.48 5.42
N LEU A 53 -9.02 11.08 4.95
CA LEU A 53 -7.71 10.80 5.52
C LEU A 53 -7.61 11.49 6.86
N LYS A 54 -7.28 10.73 7.92
CA LYS A 54 -7.26 11.24 9.29
C LYS A 54 -6.30 12.43 9.42
N GLY A 55 -6.89 13.63 9.48
CA GLY A 55 -6.17 14.86 9.72
C GLY A 55 -5.73 15.62 8.47
N ILE A 56 -6.22 15.35 7.25
CA ILE A 56 -6.02 16.25 6.09
C ILE A 56 -7.27 16.33 5.21
N THR A 57 -7.45 17.44 4.50
CA THR A 57 -8.55 17.64 3.54
C THR A 57 -8.25 17.00 2.19
N PRO A 58 -9.25 16.77 1.32
CA PRO A 58 -9.03 16.31 -0.06
C PRO A 58 -8.08 17.22 -0.85
N GLU A 59 -8.24 18.55 -0.73
CA GLU A 59 -7.36 19.53 -1.37
C GLU A 59 -5.90 19.37 -0.90
N GLN A 60 -5.68 19.28 0.41
CA GLN A 60 -4.34 19.07 0.97
C GLN A 60 -3.73 17.73 0.54
N LEU A 61 -4.55 16.67 0.42
CA LEU A 61 -4.09 15.38 -0.10
C LEU A 61 -3.68 15.51 -1.58
N GLU A 62 -4.45 16.22 -2.39
CA GLU A 62 -4.12 16.48 -3.79
C GLU A 62 -2.82 17.28 -3.94
N GLU A 63 -2.58 18.27 -3.08
CA GLU A 63 -1.33 19.05 -3.01
C GLU A 63 -0.10 18.17 -2.73
N THR A 64 -0.27 17.01 -2.08
CA THR A 64 0.83 16.03 -1.91
C THR A 64 1.14 15.21 -3.16
N SER A 65 0.49 15.52 -4.29
CA SER A 65 0.56 14.75 -5.56
C SER A 65 -0.11 13.37 -5.51
N CYS A 66 -0.94 13.10 -4.49
CA CYS A 66 -1.74 11.88 -4.43
C CYS A 66 -2.76 11.85 -5.58
N ARG A 67 -2.87 10.71 -6.27
CA ARG A 67 -3.85 10.48 -7.36
C ARG A 67 -4.65 9.19 -7.20
N LEU A 68 -4.38 8.43 -6.14
CA LEU A 68 -5.09 7.22 -5.76
C LEU A 68 -4.98 7.05 -4.24
N CYS A 69 -6.11 6.94 -3.56
CA CYS A 69 -6.18 6.69 -2.12
C CYS A 69 -7.06 5.46 -1.84
N LEU A 70 -6.90 4.88 -0.65
CA LEU A 70 -7.70 3.73 -0.23
C LEU A 70 -8.86 4.20 0.65
N ASN A 71 -10.09 3.80 0.32
CA ASN A 71 -11.23 3.84 1.23
C ASN A 71 -11.51 2.44 1.77
N ASN A 72 -12.01 2.37 3.00
CA ASN A 72 -12.36 1.09 3.59
C ASN A 72 -13.85 0.79 3.39
N THR A 73 -14.15 -0.35 2.76
CA THR A 73 -15.53 -0.75 2.45
C THR A 73 -16.34 -1.01 3.69
N TYR A 74 -15.74 -1.64 4.70
CA TYR A 74 -16.43 -1.98 5.94
C TYR A 74 -16.95 -0.73 6.67
N HIS A 75 -16.09 0.27 6.84
CA HIS A 75 -16.47 1.49 7.53
C HIS A 75 -17.51 2.28 6.75
N LEU A 76 -17.36 2.43 5.43
CA LEU A 76 -18.31 3.17 4.60
C LEU A 76 -19.67 2.46 4.46
N GLY A 77 -19.65 1.14 4.28
CA GLY A 77 -20.84 0.31 4.19
C GLY A 77 -21.66 0.28 5.49
N LEU A 78 -21.02 0.54 6.64
CA LEU A 78 -21.72 0.72 7.91
C LEU A 78 -22.12 2.17 8.18
N LYS A 79 -21.19 3.11 7.97
CA LYS A 79 -21.35 4.55 8.26
C LYS A 79 -20.62 5.37 7.18
N PRO A 80 -21.35 6.10 6.33
CA PRO A 80 -22.75 6.48 6.49
C PRO A 80 -23.77 5.39 6.12
N GLY A 81 -23.32 4.27 5.54
CA GLY A 81 -24.19 3.18 5.11
C GLY A 81 -24.44 3.22 3.60
N GLN A 82 -24.78 2.06 3.04
CA GLN A 82 -25.00 1.89 1.60
C GLN A 82 -26.11 2.80 1.05
N ASP A 83 -27.24 2.93 1.74
CA ASP A 83 -28.37 3.77 1.30
C ASP A 83 -27.97 5.24 1.17
N ILE A 84 -27.16 5.75 2.10
CA ILE A 84 -26.67 7.12 2.07
C ILE A 84 -25.65 7.31 0.94
N LEU A 85 -24.75 6.34 0.75
CA LEU A 85 -23.79 6.38 -0.36
C LEU A 85 -24.50 6.39 -1.71
N ALA A 86 -25.56 5.57 -1.87
CA ALA A 86 -26.39 5.56 -3.06
C ALA A 86 -27.09 6.93 -3.28
N ALA A 87 -27.64 7.52 -2.22
CA ALA A 87 -28.31 8.83 -2.29
C ALA A 87 -27.35 9.98 -2.64
N VAL A 88 -26.12 9.96 -2.11
CA VAL A 88 -25.08 10.95 -2.42
C VAL A 88 -24.50 10.73 -3.83
N GLY A 89 -24.49 9.48 -4.30
CA GLY A 89 -23.94 9.08 -5.59
C GLY A 89 -22.46 8.68 -5.53
N GLY A 90 -22.06 7.97 -4.46
CA GLY A 90 -20.74 7.36 -4.32
C GLY A 90 -19.77 8.13 -3.40
N ALA A 91 -18.64 7.49 -3.10
CA ALA A 91 -17.64 8.03 -2.17
C ALA A 91 -16.89 9.25 -2.72
N HIS A 92 -16.62 9.34 -4.03
CA HIS A 92 -16.00 10.53 -4.64
C HIS A 92 -16.78 11.80 -4.30
N LYS A 93 -18.11 11.78 -4.50
CA LYS A 93 -19.00 12.90 -4.16
C LYS A 93 -19.09 13.14 -2.66
N LEU A 94 -19.20 12.08 -1.86
CA LEU A 94 -19.28 12.18 -0.40
C LEU A 94 -18.06 12.91 0.19
N GLN A 95 -16.86 12.58 -0.30
CA GLN A 95 -15.61 13.14 0.23
C GLN A 95 -15.07 14.34 -0.54
N GLY A 96 -15.66 14.70 -1.68
CA GLY A 96 -15.14 15.75 -2.56
C GLY A 96 -13.77 15.42 -3.16
N TRP A 97 -13.48 14.14 -3.41
CA TRP A 97 -12.23 13.67 -4.02
C TRP A 97 -12.46 13.35 -5.49
N ASN A 98 -11.76 14.07 -6.36
CA ASN A 98 -11.94 13.99 -7.81
C ASN A 98 -10.95 13.03 -8.49
N HIS A 99 -10.05 12.39 -7.74
CA HIS A 99 -9.10 11.41 -8.26
C HIS A 99 -9.53 10.00 -7.87
N ASN A 100 -8.68 9.02 -8.18
CA ASN A 100 -9.05 7.62 -8.05
C ASN A 100 -9.17 7.15 -6.60
N ILE A 101 -10.03 6.15 -6.40
CA ILE A 101 -10.24 5.45 -5.14
C ILE A 101 -10.06 3.94 -5.35
N LEU A 102 -9.30 3.32 -4.46
CA LEU A 102 -9.32 1.87 -4.26
C LEU A 102 -10.16 1.54 -3.02
N THR A 103 -11.00 0.52 -3.07
CA THR A 103 -11.68 -0.01 -1.88
C THR A 103 -11.26 -1.44 -1.60
N ASP A 104 -10.92 -1.73 -0.35
CA ASP A 104 -10.76 -3.11 0.10
C ASP A 104 -12.09 -3.87 0.16
N SER A 105 -12.08 -5.17 0.45
CA SER A 105 -13.31 -5.97 0.53
C SER A 105 -14.09 -5.78 1.83
N GLY A 106 -13.45 -5.21 2.87
CA GLY A 106 -13.94 -5.14 4.24
C GLY A 106 -13.73 -6.40 5.08
N GLY A 107 -13.31 -7.52 4.49
CA GLY A 107 -13.15 -8.81 5.20
C GLY A 107 -12.01 -8.81 6.22
N PHE A 108 -10.86 -8.22 5.89
CA PHE A 108 -9.70 -8.20 6.78
C PHE A 108 -9.96 -7.47 8.10
N GLN A 109 -10.66 -6.35 8.07
CA GLN A 109 -11.00 -5.56 9.25
C GLN A 109 -11.96 -6.32 10.14
N MET A 110 -12.88 -7.11 9.57
CA MET A 110 -13.78 -7.97 10.34
C MET A 110 -13.02 -9.07 11.09
N VAL A 111 -12.01 -9.70 10.45
CA VAL A 111 -11.22 -10.78 11.08
C VAL A 111 -10.22 -10.24 12.12
N SER A 112 -9.56 -9.12 11.84
CA SER A 112 -8.54 -8.53 12.72
C SER A 112 -9.12 -7.80 13.94
N LEU A 113 -10.34 -7.24 13.82
CA LEU A 113 -10.98 -6.52 14.93
C LEU A 113 -11.86 -7.40 15.81
N LEU A 114 -12.29 -8.58 15.33
CA LEU A 114 -13.31 -9.38 16.02
C LEU A 114 -12.79 -10.78 16.30
N LYS A 115 -12.45 -11.04 17.57
CA LYS A 115 -12.15 -12.38 18.12
C LYS A 115 -13.27 -13.42 17.88
N LEU A 116 -14.43 -13.00 17.37
CA LEU A 116 -15.65 -13.77 17.19
C LEU A 116 -16.02 -14.00 15.71
N ALA A 117 -15.12 -13.71 14.76
CA ALA A 117 -15.37 -13.98 13.36
C ALA A 117 -15.36 -15.49 13.07
N LYS A 118 -16.41 -16.00 12.39
CA LYS A 118 -16.49 -17.36 11.87
C LYS A 118 -16.53 -17.31 10.35
N ILE A 119 -15.56 -17.95 9.72
CA ILE A 119 -15.46 -18.03 8.26
C ILE A 119 -16.05 -19.36 7.80
N THR A 120 -16.93 -19.29 6.80
CA THR A 120 -17.59 -20.44 6.19
C THR A 120 -17.61 -20.23 4.68
N GLU A 121 -17.99 -21.23 3.89
CA GLU A 121 -18.07 -21.04 2.43
C GLU A 121 -19.02 -19.92 2.00
N GLU A 122 -20.09 -19.68 2.77
CA GLU A 122 -21.06 -18.61 2.50
C GLU A 122 -20.44 -17.21 2.57
N GLY A 123 -19.56 -16.98 3.55
CA GLY A 123 -18.97 -15.69 3.85
C GLY A 123 -18.38 -15.61 5.27
N VAL A 124 -18.08 -14.38 5.69
CA VAL A 124 -17.55 -14.06 7.02
C VAL A 124 -18.71 -13.64 7.94
N ARG A 125 -18.95 -14.42 9.00
CA ARG A 125 -19.93 -14.11 10.05
C ARG A 125 -19.23 -13.46 11.22
N PHE A 126 -19.78 -12.35 11.73
CA PHE A 126 -19.19 -11.60 12.84
C PHE A 126 -20.25 -10.79 13.58
N LEU A 127 -19.88 -10.17 14.69
CA LEU A 127 -20.76 -9.25 15.42
C LEU A 127 -20.35 -7.82 15.13
N SER A 128 -21.32 -6.95 14.84
CA SER A 128 -21.10 -5.51 14.72
C SER A 128 -20.40 -4.99 15.98
N PRO A 129 -19.29 -4.26 15.87
CA PRO A 129 -18.59 -3.66 17.01
C PRO A 129 -19.36 -2.46 17.60
N HIS A 130 -20.43 -2.00 16.94
CA HIS A 130 -21.21 -0.85 17.39
C HIS A 130 -22.36 -1.25 18.31
N ASP A 131 -23.05 -2.34 17.99
CA ASP A 131 -24.28 -2.75 18.69
C ASP A 131 -24.34 -4.27 18.97
N GLY A 132 -23.34 -5.04 18.56
CA GLY A 132 -23.28 -6.48 18.78
C GLY A 132 -24.22 -7.29 17.88
N SER A 133 -24.89 -6.68 16.90
CA SER A 133 -25.79 -7.40 15.99
C SER A 133 -25.02 -8.39 15.09
N PRO A 134 -25.57 -9.57 14.80
CA PRO A 134 -24.93 -10.53 13.90
C PRO A 134 -24.93 -10.00 12.47
N MET A 135 -23.77 -10.09 11.82
CA MET A 135 -23.53 -9.67 10.44
C MET A 135 -22.95 -10.82 9.62
N LEU A 136 -23.26 -10.81 8.32
CA LEU A 136 -22.69 -11.70 7.33
C LEU A 136 -22.19 -10.88 6.14
N LEU A 137 -20.90 -10.97 5.86
CA LEU A 137 -20.31 -10.45 4.63
C LEU A 137 -20.02 -11.61 3.67
N THR A 138 -20.80 -11.69 2.60
CA THR A 138 -20.54 -12.61 1.48
C THR A 138 -19.76 -11.89 0.37
N PRO A 139 -19.12 -12.62 -0.55
CA PRO A 139 -18.57 -12.06 -1.78
C PRO A 139 -19.54 -11.14 -2.53
N GLU A 140 -20.80 -11.55 -2.69
CA GLU A 140 -21.82 -10.76 -3.39
C GLU A 140 -22.12 -9.46 -2.66
N HIS A 141 -22.28 -9.51 -1.33
CA HIS A 141 -22.55 -8.33 -0.53
C HIS A 141 -21.35 -7.36 -0.52
N SER A 142 -20.12 -7.88 -0.42
CA SER A 142 -18.90 -7.05 -0.51
C SER A 142 -18.81 -6.32 -1.85
N ILE A 143 -19.09 -7.01 -2.96
CA ILE A 143 -19.08 -6.39 -4.28
C ILE A 143 -20.23 -5.40 -4.47
N ASP A 144 -21.42 -5.66 -3.94
CA ASP A 144 -22.55 -4.75 -4.02
C ASP A 144 -22.29 -3.43 -3.26
N LEU A 145 -21.69 -3.53 -2.07
CA LEU A 145 -21.19 -2.37 -1.31
C LEU A 145 -20.17 -1.57 -2.12
N GLN A 146 -19.17 -2.23 -2.70
CA GLN A 146 -18.15 -1.59 -3.51
C GLN A 146 -18.72 -0.98 -4.81
N ASN A 147 -19.76 -1.60 -5.41
CA ASN A 147 -20.48 -1.03 -6.55
C ASN A 147 -21.23 0.26 -6.18
N THR A 148 -21.75 0.34 -4.96
CA THR A 148 -22.42 1.56 -4.45
C THR A 148 -21.41 2.64 -4.03
N ILE A 149 -20.27 2.24 -3.44
CA ILE A 149 -19.17 3.15 -3.13
C ILE A 149 -18.65 3.81 -4.42
N GLY A 150 -18.61 3.07 -5.53
CA GLY A 150 -18.22 3.61 -6.84
C GLY A 150 -16.73 3.87 -6.98
N SER A 151 -15.89 3.11 -6.28
CA SER A 151 -14.42 3.16 -6.40
C SER A 151 -13.92 2.66 -7.76
N ASP A 152 -12.79 3.20 -8.20
CA ASP A 152 -12.15 2.86 -9.48
C ASP A 152 -11.51 1.47 -9.48
N ILE A 153 -11.03 1.04 -8.31
CA ILE A 153 -10.50 -0.30 -8.07
C ILE A 153 -11.27 -0.92 -6.89
N ILE A 154 -11.75 -2.14 -7.08
CA ILE A 154 -12.46 -2.92 -6.07
C ILE A 154 -11.68 -4.21 -5.79
N MET A 155 -11.64 -4.63 -4.53
CA MET A 155 -10.92 -5.83 -4.13
C MET A 155 -11.89 -7.00 -3.93
N GLN A 156 -11.50 -8.21 -4.32
CA GLN A 156 -12.27 -9.42 -4.01
C GLN A 156 -12.41 -9.59 -2.49
N LEU A 157 -13.51 -10.19 -2.03
CA LEU A 157 -13.53 -10.78 -0.69
C LEU A 157 -12.71 -12.06 -0.69
N ASP A 158 -11.82 -12.19 0.29
CA ASP A 158 -10.91 -13.31 0.47
C ASP A 158 -10.97 -13.88 1.90
N ASP A 159 -10.57 -15.14 2.03
CA ASP A 159 -10.49 -15.81 3.33
C ASP A 159 -9.11 -15.56 3.94
N VAL A 160 -9.01 -14.48 4.73
CA VAL A 160 -7.72 -14.06 5.28
C VAL A 160 -7.34 -14.88 6.51
N ILE A 161 -6.09 -15.36 6.51
CA ILE A 161 -5.44 -15.99 7.65
C ILE A 161 -4.24 -15.16 8.07
N VAL A 162 -3.95 -15.16 9.38
CA VAL A 162 -2.72 -14.58 9.93
C VAL A 162 -1.52 -15.27 9.30
N THR A 163 -0.60 -14.51 8.72
CA THR A 163 0.54 -15.00 7.94
C THR A 163 1.40 -16.04 8.68
N THR A 164 1.49 -15.95 10.01
CA THR A 164 2.24 -16.86 10.88
C THR A 164 1.45 -18.09 11.36
N CYS A 165 0.25 -18.31 10.81
CA CYS A 165 -0.58 -19.46 11.17
C CYS A 165 0.15 -20.78 10.85
N PRO A 166 0.34 -21.67 11.84
CA PRO A 166 1.01 -22.95 11.63
C PRO A 166 0.10 -24.02 11.01
N ASP A 167 -1.21 -23.77 10.95
CA ASP A 167 -2.20 -24.73 10.44
C ASP A 167 -2.24 -24.72 8.91
N GLN A 168 -1.45 -25.61 8.31
CA GLN A 168 -1.33 -25.78 6.86
C GLN A 168 -2.66 -26.23 6.21
N VAL A 169 -3.49 -27.00 6.92
CA VAL A 169 -4.78 -27.46 6.39
C VAL A 169 -5.73 -26.27 6.26
N ARG A 170 -5.82 -25.46 7.32
CA ARG A 170 -6.61 -24.23 7.31
C ARG A 170 -6.11 -23.23 6.28
N MET A 171 -4.79 -23.12 6.10
CA MET A 171 -4.15 -22.25 5.11
C MET A 171 -4.53 -22.63 3.67
N ARG A 172 -4.46 -23.92 3.35
CA ARG A 172 -4.91 -24.45 2.07
C ARG A 172 -6.40 -24.20 1.85
N GLU A 173 -7.23 -24.47 2.85
CA GLU A 173 -8.68 -24.23 2.77
C GLU A 173 -9.01 -22.76 2.47
N ALA A 174 -8.32 -21.80 3.11
CA ALA A 174 -8.49 -20.37 2.83
C ALA A 174 -8.08 -19.99 1.41
N MET A 175 -6.93 -20.51 0.95
CA MET A 175 -6.42 -20.22 -0.38
C MET A 175 -7.42 -20.71 -1.44
N GLU A 176 -7.88 -21.96 -1.33
CA GLU A 176 -8.87 -22.55 -2.23
C GLU A 176 -10.24 -21.84 -2.13
N ARG A 177 -10.67 -21.47 -0.92
CA ARG A 177 -11.91 -20.68 -0.72
C ARG A 177 -11.80 -19.31 -1.37
N SER A 178 -10.66 -18.66 -1.27
CA SER A 178 -10.42 -17.35 -1.90
C SER A 178 -10.52 -17.42 -3.42
N VAL A 179 -10.06 -18.52 -4.04
CA VAL A 179 -10.26 -18.78 -5.48
C VAL A 179 -11.75 -18.92 -5.81
N ARG A 180 -12.51 -19.71 -5.04
CA ARG A 180 -13.97 -19.86 -5.25
C ARG A 180 -14.73 -18.55 -5.01
N TRP A 181 -14.30 -17.75 -4.04
CA TRP A 181 -14.88 -16.44 -3.74
C TRP A 181 -14.57 -15.41 -4.82
N LEU A 182 -13.43 -15.49 -5.51
CA LEU A 182 -13.17 -14.66 -6.68
C LEU A 182 -14.23 -14.89 -7.77
N ASP A 183 -14.56 -16.14 -8.08
CA ASP A 183 -15.57 -16.45 -9.11
C ASP A 183 -16.94 -15.85 -8.75
N ARG A 184 -17.30 -15.88 -7.45
CA ARG A 184 -18.51 -15.22 -6.93
C ARG A 184 -18.43 -13.69 -7.02
N CYS A 185 -17.26 -13.10 -6.73
CA CYS A 185 -17.05 -11.66 -6.86
C CYS A 185 -17.19 -11.20 -8.32
N ILE A 186 -16.63 -11.95 -9.26
CA ILE A 186 -16.74 -11.68 -10.70
C ILE A 186 -18.20 -11.72 -11.13
N ALA A 187 -18.94 -12.76 -10.73
CA ALA A 187 -20.36 -12.89 -11.07
C ALA A 187 -21.23 -11.77 -10.46
N ALA A 188 -20.87 -11.27 -9.28
CA ALA A 188 -21.60 -10.20 -8.60
C ALA A 188 -21.27 -8.79 -9.13
N HIS A 189 -20.17 -8.62 -9.86
CA HIS A 189 -19.69 -7.30 -10.26
C HIS A 189 -20.51 -6.70 -11.41
N LYS A 190 -21.29 -5.67 -11.11
CA LYS A 190 -22.25 -5.06 -12.05
C LYS A 190 -21.66 -3.97 -12.96
N ASN A 191 -20.50 -3.41 -12.61
CA ASN A 191 -19.95 -2.18 -13.22
C ASN A 191 -18.54 -2.33 -13.82
N PRO A 192 -18.22 -3.36 -14.62
CA PRO A 192 -16.85 -3.59 -15.11
C PRO A 192 -16.33 -2.50 -16.06
N SER A 193 -17.21 -1.64 -16.60
CA SER A 193 -16.83 -0.49 -17.43
C SER A 193 -16.42 0.75 -16.63
N THR A 194 -16.61 0.75 -15.32
CA THR A 194 -16.25 1.89 -14.45
C THR A 194 -15.51 1.50 -13.18
N GLN A 195 -15.37 0.20 -12.89
CA GLN A 195 -14.60 -0.28 -11.74
C GLN A 195 -13.78 -1.51 -12.14
N ASN A 196 -12.64 -1.70 -11.48
CA ASN A 196 -11.68 -2.73 -11.81
C ASN A 196 -11.51 -3.70 -10.63
N LEU A 197 -12.03 -4.93 -10.77
CA LEU A 197 -11.88 -5.96 -9.75
C LEU A 197 -10.46 -6.53 -9.74
N PHE A 198 -9.79 -6.49 -8.59
CA PHE A 198 -8.49 -7.15 -8.39
C PHE A 198 -8.67 -8.45 -7.62
N CYS A 199 -8.01 -9.51 -8.10
CA CYS A 199 -7.85 -10.73 -7.32
C CYS A 199 -6.78 -10.55 -6.24
N ILE A 200 -6.81 -11.38 -5.19
CA ILE A 200 -5.83 -11.35 -4.10
C ILE A 200 -5.19 -12.73 -3.97
N ILE A 201 -3.88 -12.78 -4.21
CA ILE A 201 -3.09 -13.99 -4.00
C ILE A 201 -2.99 -14.29 -2.51
N GLN A 202 -3.32 -15.51 -2.12
CA GLN A 202 -3.27 -16.07 -0.76
C GLN A 202 -2.26 -17.23 -0.67
N GLY A 203 -2.10 -17.82 0.52
CA GLY A 203 -1.18 -18.95 0.76
C GLY A 203 -0.12 -18.72 1.85
N GLY A 204 -0.28 -17.68 2.69
CA GLY A 204 0.61 -17.44 3.83
C GLY A 204 2.08 -17.32 3.43
N LEU A 205 2.97 -18.03 4.14
CA LEU A 205 4.40 -18.10 3.83
C LEU A 205 4.79 -19.33 3.00
N ASP A 206 3.83 -20.16 2.60
CA ASP A 206 4.10 -21.35 1.78
C ASP A 206 4.26 -20.93 0.31
N LEU A 207 5.50 -21.01 -0.18
CA LEU A 207 5.85 -20.55 -1.51
C LEU A 207 5.23 -21.40 -2.63
N GLU A 208 4.88 -22.67 -2.39
CA GLU A 208 4.20 -23.53 -3.36
C GLU A 208 2.70 -23.23 -3.40
N MET A 209 2.06 -23.02 -2.24
CA MET A 209 0.67 -22.54 -2.21
C MET A 209 0.53 -21.17 -2.87
N ARG A 210 1.52 -20.28 -2.72
CA ARG A 210 1.56 -19.00 -3.44
C ARG A 210 1.62 -19.21 -4.96
N ARG A 211 2.45 -20.12 -5.46
CA ARG A 211 2.55 -20.48 -6.89
C ARG A 211 1.24 -21.05 -7.43
N GLU A 212 0.62 -21.94 -6.66
CA GLU A 212 -0.68 -22.55 -6.95
C GLU A 212 -1.76 -21.46 -7.06
N CYS A 213 -1.87 -20.61 -6.04
CA CYS A 213 -2.84 -19.51 -6.00
C CYS A 213 -2.64 -18.52 -7.15
N VAL A 214 -1.40 -18.16 -7.50
CA VAL A 214 -1.11 -17.31 -8.66
C VAL A 214 -1.67 -17.94 -9.94
N ARG A 215 -1.41 -19.23 -10.19
CA ARG A 215 -1.95 -19.91 -11.38
C ARG A 215 -3.48 -19.85 -11.43
N GLU A 216 -4.14 -20.21 -10.32
CA GLU A 216 -5.60 -20.25 -10.25
C GLU A 216 -6.25 -18.88 -10.43
N MET A 217 -5.68 -17.85 -9.79
CA MET A 217 -6.20 -16.47 -9.87
C MET A 217 -6.00 -15.87 -11.28
N LEU A 218 -4.85 -16.15 -11.92
CA LEU A 218 -4.57 -15.66 -13.28
C LEU A 218 -5.51 -16.24 -14.34
N ALA A 219 -6.04 -17.45 -14.12
CA ALA A 219 -7.00 -18.07 -15.04
C ALA A 219 -8.31 -17.26 -15.19
N ARG A 220 -8.62 -16.35 -14.24
CA ARG A 220 -9.81 -15.48 -14.27
C ARG A 220 -9.58 -14.14 -14.96
N ASP A 221 -8.35 -13.82 -15.33
CA ASP A 221 -7.96 -12.62 -16.09
C ASP A 221 -8.44 -11.27 -15.51
N THR A 222 -8.49 -11.11 -14.19
CA THR A 222 -8.88 -9.82 -13.56
C THR A 222 -7.97 -8.65 -13.98
N PRO A 223 -8.48 -7.40 -14.10
CA PRO A 223 -7.70 -6.24 -14.53
C PRO A 223 -6.41 -5.96 -13.73
N GLY A 224 -6.37 -6.34 -12.46
CA GLY A 224 -5.17 -6.25 -11.63
C GLY A 224 -5.12 -7.32 -10.55
N ILE A 225 -3.99 -7.32 -9.83
CA ILE A 225 -3.61 -8.43 -8.95
C ILE A 225 -2.98 -7.86 -7.68
N ALA A 226 -3.48 -8.32 -6.55
CA ALA A 226 -2.90 -8.01 -5.25
C ALA A 226 -2.25 -9.23 -4.61
N ILE A 227 -1.27 -8.98 -3.73
CA ILE A 227 -0.59 -9.97 -2.89
C ILE A 227 -1.02 -9.69 -1.46
N GLY A 228 -1.89 -10.56 -0.93
CA GLY A 228 -2.50 -10.43 0.39
C GLY A 228 -1.88 -11.36 1.44
N GLY A 229 -2.32 -11.21 2.68
CA GLY A 229 -1.83 -12.03 3.80
C GLY A 229 -0.35 -11.80 4.13
N LEU A 230 0.10 -10.55 4.04
CA LEU A 230 1.42 -10.07 4.43
C LEU A 230 1.27 -8.92 5.45
N SER A 231 2.36 -8.51 6.09
CA SER A 231 2.40 -7.54 7.19
C SER A 231 1.66 -7.99 8.46
N GLY A 232 1.61 -9.30 8.71
CA GLY A 232 0.94 -9.95 9.84
C GLY A 232 1.86 -10.32 11.02
N GLY A 233 3.14 -9.94 10.96
CA GLY A 233 4.16 -10.25 11.97
C GLY A 233 5.16 -11.33 11.52
N GLU A 234 5.19 -11.65 10.23
CA GLU A 234 6.21 -12.51 9.63
C GLU A 234 7.60 -11.87 9.62
N ALA A 235 8.64 -12.71 9.57
CA ALA A 235 10.01 -12.24 9.35
C ALA A 235 10.13 -11.55 7.99
N LYS A 236 10.91 -10.47 7.93
CA LYS A 236 11.07 -9.66 6.71
C LYS A 236 11.66 -10.41 5.52
N ASP A 237 12.55 -11.39 5.76
CA ASP A 237 13.09 -12.24 4.69
C ASP A 237 12.01 -13.14 4.07
N ASP A 238 11.09 -13.68 4.88
CA ASP A 238 9.98 -14.50 4.39
C ASP A 238 8.95 -13.65 3.64
N PHE A 239 8.65 -12.44 4.14
CA PHE A 239 7.89 -11.43 3.39
C PHE A 239 8.50 -11.19 1.99
N CYS A 240 9.82 -10.95 1.91
CA CYS A 240 10.49 -10.71 0.64
C CYS A 240 10.40 -11.91 -0.31
N LYS A 241 10.59 -13.14 0.20
CA LYS A 241 10.45 -14.38 -0.60
C LYS A 241 9.05 -14.53 -1.19
N VAL A 242 8.01 -14.19 -0.44
CA VAL A 242 6.62 -14.26 -0.92
C VAL A 242 6.38 -13.22 -2.01
N VAL A 243 6.81 -11.96 -1.80
CA VAL A 243 6.69 -10.91 -2.82
C VAL A 243 7.43 -11.32 -4.09
N GLU A 244 8.69 -11.72 -3.98
CA GLU A 244 9.54 -12.19 -5.07
C GLU A 244 8.90 -13.35 -5.84
N THR A 245 8.44 -14.39 -5.11
CA THR A 245 7.75 -15.55 -5.68
C THR A 245 6.52 -15.15 -6.50
N CYS A 246 5.70 -14.26 -5.96
CA CYS A 246 4.48 -13.86 -6.65
C CYS A 246 4.83 -13.06 -7.91
N THR A 247 5.64 -12.00 -7.77
CA THR A 247 5.93 -11.06 -8.86
C THR A 247 6.66 -11.69 -10.05
N GLU A 248 7.41 -12.79 -9.86
CA GLU A 248 8.00 -13.60 -10.95
C GLU A 248 6.97 -14.18 -11.90
N LEU A 249 5.80 -14.53 -11.36
CA LEU A 249 4.77 -15.25 -12.07
C LEU A 249 3.67 -14.32 -12.60
N LEU A 250 3.61 -13.08 -12.10
CA LEU A 250 2.57 -12.14 -12.50
C LEU A 250 2.85 -11.55 -13.89
N PRO A 251 1.81 -11.40 -14.74
CA PRO A 251 1.94 -10.82 -16.06
C PRO A 251 2.51 -9.41 -16.01
N ASP A 252 3.25 -9.07 -17.07
CA ASP A 252 3.99 -7.82 -17.16
C ASP A 252 3.12 -6.58 -17.45
N LEU A 253 1.91 -6.76 -17.96
CA LEU A 253 1.01 -5.67 -18.32
C LEU A 253 -0.21 -5.61 -17.40
N LYS A 254 -0.01 -5.94 -16.12
CA LYS A 254 -0.98 -5.73 -15.05
C LYS A 254 -0.32 -5.09 -13.83
N PRO A 255 -1.07 -4.28 -13.06
CA PRO A 255 -0.58 -3.74 -11.80
C PRO A 255 -0.48 -4.84 -10.73
N ARG A 256 0.55 -4.72 -9.89
CA ARG A 256 0.92 -5.65 -8.81
C ARG A 256 0.87 -4.90 -7.48
N TYR A 257 -0.15 -5.18 -6.68
CA TYR A 257 -0.44 -4.48 -5.44
C TYR A 257 -0.02 -5.30 -4.21
N VAL A 258 1.00 -4.88 -3.47
CA VAL A 258 1.39 -5.50 -2.20
C VAL A 258 0.67 -4.79 -1.06
N MET A 259 -0.23 -5.51 -0.39
CA MET A 259 -1.17 -4.93 0.58
C MET A 259 -0.51 -4.72 1.96
N GLY A 260 -0.82 -3.61 2.61
CA GLY A 260 -0.55 -3.39 4.04
C GLY A 260 0.87 -2.95 4.44
N ILE A 261 1.80 -2.78 3.48
CA ILE A 261 3.17 -2.34 3.77
C ILE A 261 3.34 -0.82 3.66
N GLY A 262 4.12 -0.24 4.57
CA GLY A 262 4.32 1.21 4.62
C GLY A 262 5.67 1.70 5.11
N TYR A 263 6.56 0.83 5.57
CA TYR A 263 7.90 1.26 5.94
C TYR A 263 8.70 1.61 4.67
N PRO A 264 9.45 2.72 4.64
CA PRO A 264 10.19 3.16 3.45
C PRO A 264 11.07 2.06 2.84
N GLU A 265 11.74 1.27 3.66
CA GLU A 265 12.60 0.16 3.23
C GLU A 265 11.79 -0.96 2.55
N ASP A 266 10.63 -1.31 3.12
CA ASP A 266 9.74 -2.33 2.54
C ASP A 266 9.26 -1.91 1.16
N LEU A 267 8.90 -0.63 1.00
CA LEU A 267 8.44 -0.09 -0.28
C LEU A 267 9.55 -0.19 -1.33
N VAL A 268 10.75 0.33 -1.01
CA VAL A 268 11.90 0.34 -1.94
C VAL A 268 12.32 -1.08 -2.33
N VAL A 269 12.40 -2.00 -1.37
CA VAL A 269 12.72 -3.41 -1.65
C VAL A 269 11.62 -4.06 -2.48
N SER A 270 10.34 -3.85 -2.15
CA SER A 270 9.23 -4.45 -2.91
C SER A 270 9.14 -3.92 -4.35
N VAL A 271 9.48 -2.65 -4.58
CA VAL A 271 9.64 -2.11 -5.95
C VAL A 271 10.77 -2.82 -6.68
N ALA A 272 11.92 -3.06 -6.04
CA ALA A 272 13.02 -3.81 -6.63
C ALA A 272 12.63 -5.26 -6.98
N LEU A 273 11.74 -5.87 -6.19
CA LEU A 273 11.13 -7.18 -6.42
C LEU A 273 10.00 -7.15 -7.47
N GLY A 274 9.56 -5.97 -7.92
CA GLY A 274 8.63 -5.79 -9.04
C GLY A 274 7.18 -5.52 -8.66
N ALA A 275 6.91 -5.02 -7.45
CA ALA A 275 5.60 -4.49 -7.04
C ALA A 275 5.41 -3.03 -7.48
N ASP A 276 4.15 -2.62 -7.70
CA ASP A 276 3.81 -1.28 -8.20
C ASP A 276 2.96 -0.45 -7.23
N MET A 277 2.12 -1.08 -6.42
CA MET A 277 1.16 -0.39 -5.57
C MET A 277 1.29 -0.86 -4.14
N PHE A 278 1.11 0.07 -3.20
CA PHE A 278 1.23 -0.17 -1.76
C PHE A 278 0.20 0.65 -1.00
N ASP A 279 -0.20 0.22 0.19
CA ASP A 279 -1.02 1.01 1.10
C ASP A 279 -0.60 0.76 2.55
N CYS A 280 -0.71 1.79 3.38
CA CYS A 280 -0.59 1.61 4.81
C CYS A 280 -1.15 2.79 5.60
N VAL A 281 -1.66 2.51 6.79
CA VAL A 281 -2.03 3.55 7.76
C VAL A 281 -0.81 4.16 8.47
N TRP A 282 0.37 3.55 8.33
CA TRP A 282 1.58 3.88 9.09
C TRP A 282 1.92 5.38 9.09
N PRO A 283 1.95 6.11 7.96
CA PRO A 283 2.32 7.53 7.95
C PRO A 283 1.42 8.40 8.83
N THR A 284 0.10 8.19 8.72
CA THR A 284 -0.91 8.93 9.52
C THR A 284 -0.93 8.47 10.98
N ARG A 285 -0.65 7.19 11.25
CA ARG A 285 -0.61 6.64 12.62
C ARG A 285 0.62 7.16 13.36
N THR A 286 1.78 7.12 12.71
CA THR A 286 3.08 7.58 13.22
C THR A 286 3.07 9.08 13.49
N ALA A 287 2.41 9.88 12.63
CA ALA A 287 2.16 11.31 12.86
C ALA A 287 1.43 11.60 14.18
N ARG A 288 0.36 10.82 14.50
CA ARG A 288 -0.39 10.99 15.76
C ARG A 288 0.42 10.67 17.00
N PHE A 289 1.45 9.84 16.89
CA PHE A 289 2.40 9.57 17.98
C PHE A 289 3.54 10.61 18.05
N GLY A 290 3.55 11.59 17.15
CA GLY A 290 4.51 12.68 17.15
C GLY A 290 5.81 12.38 16.42
N ASN A 291 5.78 11.44 15.48
CA ASN A 291 6.94 11.04 14.71
C ASN A 291 6.82 11.57 13.28
N ALA A 292 7.86 12.27 12.84
CA ALA A 292 8.03 12.71 11.46
C ALA A 292 8.93 11.74 10.69
N ILE A 293 8.53 11.32 9.49
CA ILE A 293 9.32 10.45 8.63
C ILE A 293 10.28 11.31 7.81
N THR A 294 11.56 10.98 7.77
CA THR A 294 12.58 11.71 7.00
C THR A 294 13.48 10.74 6.24
N LYS A 295 14.29 11.24 5.32
CA LYS A 295 15.31 10.46 4.59
C LYS A 295 16.39 9.88 5.51
N HIS A 296 16.46 10.34 6.76
CA HIS A 296 17.37 9.88 7.81
C HIS A 296 16.64 9.10 8.91
N GLY A 297 15.43 8.60 8.62
CA GLY A 297 14.61 7.83 9.55
C GLY A 297 13.57 8.68 10.29
N ASN A 298 13.05 8.14 11.38
CA ASN A 298 11.96 8.78 12.11
C ASN A 298 12.47 9.73 13.19
N LEU A 299 11.99 10.98 13.15
CA LEU A 299 12.22 11.96 14.20
C LEU A 299 11.05 11.95 15.18
N ASN A 300 11.31 11.55 16.42
CA ASN A 300 10.35 11.77 17.50
C ASN A 300 10.39 13.24 17.93
N ILE A 301 9.51 14.05 17.35
CA ILE A 301 9.46 15.51 17.52
C ILE A 301 9.14 15.91 18.97
N ARG A 302 8.63 15.00 19.80
CA ARG A 302 8.37 15.25 21.23
C ARG A 302 9.65 15.31 22.08
N GLN A 303 10.80 14.96 21.54
CA GLN A 303 12.07 15.05 22.27
C GLN A 303 12.46 16.50 22.58
N ALA A 304 12.96 16.74 23.80
CA ALA A 304 13.30 18.08 24.30
C ALA A 304 14.32 18.84 23.44
N ARG A 305 15.21 18.13 22.71
CA ARG A 305 16.18 18.75 21.80
C ARG A 305 15.55 19.61 20.71
N PHE A 306 14.28 19.38 20.38
CA PHE A 306 13.56 20.13 19.34
C PHE A 306 12.89 21.40 19.88
N ALA A 307 12.87 21.63 21.20
CA ALA A 307 12.18 22.78 21.81
C ALA A 307 12.69 24.15 21.32
N THR A 308 13.94 24.22 20.88
CA THR A 308 14.59 25.43 20.35
C THR A 308 15.08 25.26 18.91
N ASP A 309 14.64 24.22 18.22
CA ASP A 309 15.01 23.95 16.83
C ASP A 309 14.01 24.64 15.88
N PHE A 310 14.38 25.80 15.36
CA PHE A 310 13.56 26.59 14.44
C PHE A 310 13.72 26.19 12.97
N SER A 311 14.44 25.10 12.66
CA SER A 311 14.51 24.53 11.31
C SER A 311 13.20 23.81 10.95
N PRO A 312 12.89 23.61 9.64
CA PRO A 312 11.81 22.74 9.20
C PRO A 312 12.01 21.29 9.68
N ILE A 313 10.97 20.45 9.53
CA ILE A 313 11.06 19.02 9.83
C ILE A 313 12.24 18.38 9.08
N GLU A 314 12.35 18.67 7.79
CA GLU A 314 13.42 18.19 6.92
C GLU A 314 13.79 19.26 5.88
N GLU A 315 15.08 19.59 5.81
CA GLU A 315 15.62 20.52 4.83
C GLU A 315 15.48 19.98 3.40
N GLY A 316 14.99 20.84 2.51
CA GLY A 316 14.69 20.50 1.12
C GLY A 316 13.40 19.71 0.92
N CYS A 317 12.62 19.41 1.97
CA CYS A 317 11.33 18.75 1.81
C CYS A 317 10.34 19.68 1.11
N GLY A 318 9.82 19.22 -0.03
CA GLY A 318 8.86 19.95 -0.83
C GLY A 318 7.42 19.90 -0.29
N CYS A 319 7.14 19.48 0.95
CA CYS A 319 5.79 19.48 1.48
C CYS A 319 5.34 20.89 1.92
N LYS A 320 4.02 21.15 1.93
CA LYS A 320 3.46 22.45 2.35
C LYS A 320 3.88 22.87 3.76
N CYS A 321 4.13 21.92 4.65
CA CYS A 321 4.58 22.22 6.02
C CYS A 321 6.04 22.71 6.09
N CYS A 322 6.95 22.07 5.35
CA CYS A 322 8.38 22.38 5.41
C CYS A 322 8.78 23.60 4.59
N ARG A 323 8.11 23.85 3.44
CA ARG A 323 8.45 24.98 2.58
C ARG A 323 8.24 26.31 3.33
N PRO A 324 9.20 27.25 3.28
CA PRO A 324 8.99 28.60 3.76
C PRO A 324 8.29 29.47 2.71
N GLY A 325 7.82 30.65 3.11
CA GLY A 325 7.30 31.67 2.20
C GLY A 325 5.83 31.50 1.80
N PRO A 326 5.38 32.21 0.75
CA PRO A 326 3.95 32.30 0.39
C PRO A 326 3.29 30.96 0.03
N ASP A 327 4.07 30.02 -0.51
CA ASP A 327 3.60 28.72 -1.00
C ASP A 327 3.78 27.59 0.04
N GLY A 328 4.14 27.94 1.27
CA GLY A 328 4.37 27.01 2.36
C GLY A 328 3.99 27.59 3.72
N LEU A 329 4.13 26.79 4.76
CA LEU A 329 3.76 27.16 6.12
C LEU A 329 4.97 27.47 7.01
N GLY A 330 6.18 27.09 6.58
CA GLY A 330 7.40 27.28 7.37
C GLY A 330 7.32 26.68 8.78
N ILE A 331 6.64 25.54 8.93
CA ILE A 331 6.41 24.90 10.23
C ILE A 331 7.75 24.39 10.78
N THR A 332 8.12 24.90 11.94
CA THR A 332 9.37 24.54 12.61
C THR A 332 9.23 23.31 13.50
N LYS A 333 10.34 22.62 13.75
CA LYS A 333 10.38 21.52 14.73
C LYS A 333 10.02 22.00 16.13
N ALA A 334 10.41 23.20 16.54
CA ALA A 334 10.03 23.80 17.82
C ALA A 334 8.51 23.99 17.96
N PHE A 335 7.85 24.49 16.91
CA PHE A 335 6.40 24.60 16.88
C PHE A 335 5.72 23.23 17.03
N LEU A 336 6.20 22.24 16.28
CA LEU A 336 5.65 20.89 16.36
C LEU A 336 5.93 20.24 17.73
N HIS A 337 7.14 20.37 18.27
CA HIS A 337 7.50 19.90 19.61
C HIS A 337 6.52 20.43 20.66
N HIS A 338 6.16 21.72 20.57
CA HIS A 338 5.23 22.33 21.49
C HIS A 338 3.81 21.76 21.37
N ASN A 339 3.31 21.55 20.15
CA ASN A 339 1.90 21.26 19.87
C ASN A 339 1.55 19.77 19.71
N VAL A 340 2.50 18.94 19.30
CA VAL A 340 2.27 17.52 19.00
C VAL A 340 1.84 16.77 20.26
N GLY A 341 0.72 16.05 20.16
CA GLY A 341 0.10 15.32 21.27
C GLY A 341 -0.67 16.21 22.26
N LYS A 342 -0.76 17.52 22.01
CA LYS A 342 -1.56 18.47 22.79
C LYS A 342 -2.68 19.06 21.93
N GLU A 343 -2.35 19.45 20.71
CA GLU A 343 -3.26 20.07 19.75
C GLU A 343 -3.41 19.22 18.49
N THR A 344 -4.64 19.13 17.97
CA THR A 344 -4.95 18.40 16.73
C THR A 344 -4.11 18.90 15.55
N ALA A 345 -3.80 20.20 15.52
CA ALA A 345 -2.96 20.82 14.51
C ALA A 345 -1.56 20.19 14.43
N GLY A 346 -0.97 19.76 15.55
CA GLY A 346 0.35 19.11 15.53
C GLY A 346 0.34 17.80 14.73
N ALA A 347 -0.69 16.96 14.92
CA ALA A 347 -0.85 15.72 14.16
C ALA A 347 -1.24 15.98 12.70
N HIS A 348 -2.01 17.04 12.42
CA HIS A 348 -2.35 17.49 11.07
C HIS A 348 -1.10 17.79 10.24
N TYR A 349 -0.21 18.66 10.73
CA TYR A 349 1.02 19.03 10.01
C TYR A 349 1.96 17.84 9.81
N LEU A 350 2.13 16.99 10.83
CA LEU A 350 2.91 15.77 10.68
C LEU A 350 2.30 14.81 9.67
N THR A 351 0.97 14.76 9.55
CA THR A 351 0.30 13.90 8.57
C THR A 351 0.55 14.39 7.15
N ILE A 352 0.45 15.70 6.89
CA ILE A 352 0.78 16.28 5.57
C ILE A 352 2.22 15.91 5.18
N HIS A 353 3.18 16.13 6.10
CA HIS A 353 4.59 15.81 5.86
C HIS A 353 4.82 14.33 5.61
N ASN A 354 4.30 13.45 6.47
CA ASN A 354 4.51 12.01 6.37
C ASN A 354 3.89 11.40 5.11
N VAL A 355 2.70 11.88 4.71
CA VAL A 355 2.05 11.43 3.46
C VAL A 355 2.83 11.92 2.24
N TYR A 356 3.25 13.19 2.24
CA TYR A 356 4.11 13.74 1.19
C TYR A 356 5.41 12.93 1.04
N TYR A 357 6.07 12.58 2.14
CA TYR A 357 7.31 11.81 2.10
C TYR A 357 7.14 10.48 1.36
N GLN A 358 6.08 9.71 1.66
CA GLN A 358 5.84 8.41 1.02
C GLN A 358 5.55 8.54 -0.47
N LEU A 359 4.74 9.52 -0.85
CA LEU A 359 4.41 9.79 -2.25
C LEU A 359 5.64 10.28 -3.02
N ASN A 360 6.46 11.14 -2.40
CA ASN A 360 7.73 11.60 -2.97
C ASN A 360 8.74 10.45 -3.13
N LEU A 361 8.85 9.55 -2.15
CA LEU A 361 9.74 8.38 -2.23
C LEU A 361 9.39 7.50 -3.45
N MET A 362 8.10 7.28 -3.70
CA MET A 362 7.65 6.51 -4.88
C MET A 362 7.87 7.28 -6.19
N ARG A 363 7.73 8.61 -6.17
CA ARG A 363 8.09 9.47 -7.31
C ARG A 363 9.59 9.38 -7.64
N GLU A 364 10.47 9.53 -6.65
CA GLU A 364 11.93 9.42 -6.84
C GLU A 364 12.30 8.02 -7.36
N ALA A 365 11.68 6.96 -6.81
CA ALA A 365 11.86 5.59 -7.29
C ALA A 365 11.44 5.46 -8.77
N ARG A 366 10.28 6.02 -9.15
CA ARG A 366 9.79 6.03 -10.53
C ARG A 366 10.75 6.75 -11.48
N GLU A 367 11.23 7.93 -11.09
CA GLU A 367 12.18 8.73 -11.88
C GLU A 367 13.49 7.96 -12.09
N ALA A 368 14.01 7.32 -11.05
CA ALA A 368 15.20 6.48 -11.14
C ALA A 368 15.00 5.25 -12.04
N ILE A 369 13.80 4.64 -12.06
CA ILE A 369 13.51 3.52 -12.98
C ILE A 369 13.49 4.00 -14.44
N ILE A 370 12.90 5.16 -14.71
CA ILE A 370 12.85 5.74 -16.07
C ILE A 370 14.24 6.10 -16.57
N ALA A 371 15.10 6.62 -15.69
CA ALA A 371 16.49 6.93 -16.00
C ALA A 371 17.42 5.70 -16.04
N ASP A 372 16.91 4.50 -15.71
CA ASP A 372 17.70 3.27 -15.47
C ASP A 372 18.81 3.43 -14.40
N GLU A 373 18.55 4.26 -13.40
CA GLU A 373 19.43 4.56 -12.26
C GLU A 373 18.90 3.97 -10.94
N PHE A 374 17.87 3.12 -11.00
CA PHE A 374 17.22 2.57 -9.81
C PHE A 374 18.19 1.87 -8.82
N PRO A 375 19.21 1.08 -9.24
CA PRO A 375 20.20 0.53 -8.31
C PRO A 375 20.97 1.58 -7.52
N ALA A 376 21.33 2.70 -8.15
CA ALA A 376 22.02 3.81 -7.50
C ALA A 376 21.09 4.53 -6.51
N PHE A 377 19.83 4.74 -6.90
CA PHE A 377 18.80 5.27 -6.02
C PHE A 377 18.63 4.43 -4.75
N VAL A 378 18.55 3.10 -4.86
CA VAL A 378 18.42 2.19 -3.72
C VAL A 378 19.65 2.29 -2.78
N LYS A 379 20.87 2.29 -3.33
CA LYS A 379 22.10 2.46 -2.54
C LYS A 379 22.12 3.81 -1.81
N GLN A 380 21.72 4.89 -2.48
CA GLN A 380 21.63 6.22 -1.87
C GLN A 380 20.53 6.30 -0.80
N PHE A 381 19.40 5.63 -1.00
CA PHE A 381 18.32 5.55 -0.02
C PHE A 381 18.80 4.89 1.28
N PHE A 382 19.40 3.68 1.20
CA PHE A 382 19.92 3.00 2.38
C PHE A 382 21.09 3.76 3.02
N GLY A 383 21.98 4.37 2.23
CA GLY A 383 23.08 5.20 2.76
C GLY A 383 22.61 6.48 3.47
N ARG A 384 21.46 7.05 3.11
CA ARG A 384 20.86 8.18 3.83
C ARG A 384 20.19 7.75 5.13
N LEU A 385 19.55 6.58 5.12
CA LEU A 385 18.74 6.07 6.23
C LEU A 385 19.58 5.40 7.32
N TYR A 386 20.65 4.72 6.92
CA TYR A 386 21.56 3.99 7.79
C TYR A 386 22.98 4.55 7.64
N PRO A 387 23.51 5.26 8.66
CA PRO A 387 24.81 5.94 8.58
C PRO A 387 25.99 5.00 8.30
N GLU A 388 25.90 3.73 8.73
CA GLU A 388 26.94 2.73 8.58
C GLU A 388 26.39 1.51 7.85
N LYS A 389 27.14 0.97 6.88
CA LYS A 389 26.73 -0.23 6.11
C LYS A 389 26.54 -1.47 6.98
N THR A 390 27.23 -1.57 8.11
CA THR A 390 27.08 -2.62 9.15
C THR A 390 25.69 -2.62 9.79
N THR A 391 24.97 -1.50 9.72
CA THR A 391 23.62 -1.33 10.30
C THR A 391 22.50 -1.58 9.29
N TYR A 392 22.83 -1.91 8.04
CA TYR A 392 21.83 -2.23 7.02
C TYR A 392 21.03 -3.47 7.42
N PRO A 393 19.71 -3.51 7.24
CA PRO A 393 18.94 -4.70 7.59
C PRO A 393 19.35 -5.90 6.74
N ALA A 394 19.72 -7.01 7.39
CA ALA A 394 20.19 -8.22 6.70
C ALA A 394 19.18 -8.77 5.68
N TRP A 395 17.88 -8.68 5.99
CA TRP A 395 16.80 -9.08 5.08
C TRP A 395 16.80 -8.24 3.80
N ALA A 396 17.03 -6.93 3.90
CA ALA A 396 17.04 -6.03 2.74
C ALA A 396 18.27 -6.28 1.86
N VAL A 397 19.44 -6.46 2.47
CA VAL A 397 20.68 -6.83 1.75
C VAL A 397 20.47 -8.15 1.00
N THR A 398 19.88 -9.15 1.67
CA THR A 398 19.63 -10.47 1.07
C THR A 398 18.65 -10.38 -0.10
N ALA A 399 17.51 -9.72 0.08
CA ALA A 399 16.48 -9.58 -0.95
C ALA A 399 17.00 -8.79 -2.16
N LEU A 400 17.71 -7.69 -1.94
CA LEU A 400 18.24 -6.83 -3.01
C LEU A 400 19.34 -7.53 -3.82
N ARG A 401 20.16 -8.37 -3.19
CA ARG A 401 21.20 -9.15 -3.89
C ARG A 401 20.58 -10.15 -4.89
N ARG A 402 19.42 -10.73 -4.59
CA ARG A 402 18.71 -11.64 -5.51
C ARG A 402 18.26 -10.94 -6.80
N VAL A 403 18.03 -9.63 -6.74
CA VAL A 403 17.67 -8.79 -7.89
C VAL A 403 18.81 -7.89 -8.36
N GLY A 404 20.07 -8.25 -8.07
CA GLY A 404 21.25 -7.63 -8.68
C GLY A 404 21.74 -6.33 -8.01
N ILE A 405 21.25 -5.98 -6.81
CA ILE A 405 21.75 -4.83 -6.04
C ILE A 405 22.57 -5.32 -4.85
N ASP A 406 23.88 -5.11 -4.86
CA ASP A 406 24.72 -5.34 -3.70
C ASP A 406 24.91 -4.04 -2.89
N LEU A 407 24.23 -3.94 -1.75
CA LEU A 407 24.34 -2.78 -0.84
C LEU A 407 25.71 -2.72 -0.14
N LEU A 408 26.40 -3.85 -0.03
CA LEU A 408 27.70 -3.97 0.63
C LEU A 408 28.88 -3.92 -0.34
N GLU A 409 28.65 -3.52 -1.59
CA GLU A 409 29.71 -3.38 -2.58
C GLU A 409 30.85 -2.50 -2.04
N GLY A 410 32.09 -2.98 -2.18
CA GLY A 410 33.29 -2.32 -1.69
C GLY A 410 33.55 -2.46 -0.18
N VAL A 411 32.83 -3.35 0.51
CA VAL A 411 33.08 -3.71 1.91
C VAL A 411 33.66 -5.12 1.98
N ASP A 412 34.76 -5.31 2.70
CA ASP A 412 35.42 -6.62 2.86
C ASP A 412 34.47 -7.68 3.46
N GLY A 413 34.64 -8.93 3.00
CA GLY A 413 33.72 -10.06 3.17
C GLY A 413 33.42 -10.51 4.61
N ASP A 414 34.12 -9.97 5.61
CA ASP A 414 33.93 -10.28 7.03
C ASP A 414 33.00 -9.29 7.76
N THR A 415 32.33 -8.39 7.03
CA THR A 415 31.42 -7.42 7.65
C THR A 415 30.16 -8.09 8.15
N VAL A 416 30.14 -8.34 9.46
CA VAL A 416 28.97 -8.84 10.18
C VAL A 416 27.91 -7.74 10.19
N ILE A 417 26.84 -7.95 9.43
CA ILE A 417 25.62 -7.18 9.61
C ILE A 417 25.06 -7.56 10.98
N ALA A 418 24.94 -6.58 11.88
CA ALA A 418 24.29 -6.84 13.16
C ALA A 418 22.85 -7.30 12.87
N ALA A 419 22.43 -8.43 13.45
CA ALA A 419 21.03 -8.84 13.43
C ALA A 419 20.22 -7.74 14.15
N GLY A 420 19.62 -6.83 13.39
CA GLY A 420 18.78 -5.77 13.92
C GLY A 420 17.61 -6.38 14.67
N ALA A 421 17.21 -5.75 15.79
CA ALA A 421 16.01 -6.15 16.53
C ALA A 421 14.78 -6.03 15.60
N GLU A 422 14.08 -7.16 15.43
CA GLU A 422 12.91 -7.36 14.57
C GLU A 422 11.72 -6.46 14.92
#